data_AF-R7V0L7-F1
#
_entry.id   AF-R7V0L7-F1
#
_cell.length_a   1.000
_cell.length_b   1.000
_cell.length_c   1.000
_cell.angle_alpha   90.00
_cell.angle_beta   90.00
_cell.angle_gamma   90.00
#
_symmetry.space_group_name_H-M   'P 1'
#
loop_
_entity.id
_entity.type
_entity.pdbx_description
1 polymer ?
#
loop_
_entity_poly.entity_id
_entity_poly.type
_entity_poly.pdbx_seq_one_letter_code
_entity_poly.pdbx_strand_id
1 'polypeptide(L)'
;MLTSLFKIEDEFHDLQDRLVLWRRLLVRQWGFQRRVLFLLVSIQKKLDETGRHLEPAESPFHLKQCADQIDFMELEAQLKDETNRRAVIAQLQNIGGADPKDAVRKILKRMMSNQLMASMNLKGKDSKSAFDSTLLFAVLKEAVIKRHDVMETDILMVTASCLKNAPDRSGGGGRHK
;
A
#
# COMPACT_ATOMS: atom_id res chain seq x y z
N MET A 1 -22.86 41.12 52.83
CA MET A 1 -21.50 40.97 52.24
C MET A 1 -20.93 39.57 52.44
N LEU A 2 -21.01 38.97 53.64
CA LEU A 2 -20.45 37.62 53.88
C LEU A 2 -21.12 36.50 53.05
N THR A 3 -22.44 36.58 52.81
CA THR A 3 -23.18 35.59 52.02
C THR A 3 -22.86 35.60 50.52
N SER A 4 -22.38 36.72 49.96
CA SER A 4 -21.96 36.74 48.55
C SER A 4 -20.55 36.18 48.36
N LEU A 5 -19.68 36.30 49.36
CA LEU A 5 -18.33 35.74 49.36
C LEU A 5 -18.35 34.21 49.41
N PHE A 6 -19.17 33.63 50.31
CA PHE A 6 -19.36 32.17 50.37
C PHE A 6 -19.87 31.58 49.04
N LYS A 7 -20.78 32.29 48.36
CA LYS A 7 -21.34 31.85 47.08
C LYS A 7 -20.29 31.83 45.95
N ILE A 8 -19.33 32.75 45.99
CA ILE A 8 -18.24 32.83 45.02
C ILE A 8 -17.19 31.72 45.28
N GLU A 9 -16.92 31.38 46.54
CA GLU A 9 -16.02 30.28 46.89
C GLU A 9 -16.59 28.92 46.47
N ASP A 10 -17.89 28.68 46.67
CA ASP A 10 -18.57 27.45 46.22
C ASP A 10 -18.55 27.32 44.69
N GLU A 11 -18.81 28.41 43.95
CA GLU A 11 -18.73 28.41 42.48
C GLU A 11 -17.30 28.18 41.98
N PHE A 12 -16.29 28.70 42.68
CA PHE A 12 -14.89 28.45 42.34
C PHE A 12 -14.50 26.98 42.56
N HIS A 13 -14.97 26.36 43.64
CA HIS A 13 -14.72 24.96 43.92
C HIS A 13 -15.40 24.03 42.91
N ASP A 14 -16.65 24.32 42.53
CA ASP A 14 -17.37 23.59 41.47
C ASP A 14 -16.67 23.70 40.10
N LEU A 15 -16.18 24.89 39.75
CA LEU A 15 -15.41 25.09 38.52
C LEU A 15 -14.10 24.28 38.51
N GLN A 16 -13.41 24.18 39.65
CA GLN A 16 -12.20 23.35 39.78
C GLN A 16 -12.52 21.86 39.63
N ASP A 17 -13.59 21.37 40.26
CA ASP A 17 -14.01 19.98 40.18
C ASP A 17 -14.44 19.60 38.75
N ARG A 18 -15.16 20.50 38.07
CA ARG A 18 -15.50 20.34 36.65
C ARG A 18 -14.24 20.29 35.79
N LEU A 19 -13.26 21.16 36.00
CA LEU A 19 -11.98 21.14 35.28
C LEU A 19 -11.23 19.81 35.42
N VAL A 20 -11.23 19.21 36.63
CA VAL A 20 -10.63 17.89 36.89
C VAL A 20 -11.39 16.79 36.14
N LEU A 21 -12.72 16.83 36.13
CA LEU A 21 -13.56 15.88 35.38
C LEU A 21 -13.35 16.00 33.87
N TRP A 22 -13.31 17.21 33.33
CA TRP A 22 -13.04 17.47 31.91
C TRP A 22 -11.66 16.94 31.51
N ARG A 23 -10.62 17.17 32.33
CA ARG A 23 -9.28 16.59 32.08
C ARG A 23 -9.31 15.06 32.06
N ARG A 24 -10.01 14.43 33.01
CA ARG A 24 -10.13 12.96 33.07
C ARG A 24 -10.87 12.39 31.86
N LEU A 25 -11.95 13.03 31.43
CA LEU A 25 -12.71 12.66 30.22
C LEU A 25 -11.86 12.76 28.95
N LEU A 26 -11.11 13.85 28.78
CA LEU A 26 -10.26 14.07 27.62
C LEU A 26 -9.13 13.04 27.53
N VAL A 27 -8.49 12.70 28.67
CA VAL A 27 -7.45 11.66 28.73
C VAL A 27 -8.01 10.28 28.41
N ARG A 28 -9.20 9.95 28.92
CA ARG A 28 -9.86 8.67 28.60
C ARG A 28 -10.25 8.58 27.14
N GLN A 29 -10.80 9.65 26.57
CA GLN A 29 -11.15 9.71 25.15
C GLN A 29 -9.91 9.55 24.27
N TRP A 30 -8.81 10.25 24.58
CA TRP A 30 -7.56 10.13 23.84
C TRP A 30 -6.95 8.72 23.94
N GLY A 31 -6.95 8.11 25.13
CA GLY A 31 -6.47 6.74 25.33
C GLY A 31 -7.28 5.72 24.54
N PHE A 32 -8.60 5.87 24.52
CA PHE A 32 -9.49 5.05 23.69
C PHE A 32 -9.22 5.25 22.20
N GLN A 33 -9.20 6.49 21.72
CA GLN A 33 -8.92 6.82 20.32
C GLN A 33 -7.59 6.24 19.85
N ARG A 34 -6.52 6.40 20.65
CA ARG A 34 -5.19 5.85 20.33
C ARG A 34 -5.22 4.31 20.25
N ARG A 35 -5.97 3.65 21.13
CA ARG A 35 -6.11 2.19 21.13
C ARG A 35 -6.90 1.70 19.91
N VAL A 36 -7.98 2.39 19.56
CA VAL A 36 -8.77 2.10 18.36
C VAL A 36 -7.91 2.28 17.10
N LEU A 37 -7.18 3.38 16.98
CA LEU A 37 -6.29 3.62 15.84
C LEU A 37 -5.23 2.53 15.72
N PHE A 38 -4.60 2.14 16.83
CA PHE A 38 -3.61 1.06 16.85
C PHE A 38 -4.23 -0.28 16.41
N LEU A 39 -5.42 -0.62 16.91
CA LEU A 39 -6.14 -1.82 16.52
C LEU A 39 -6.46 -1.81 15.02
N LEU A 40 -6.97 -0.70 14.49
CA LEU A 40 -7.27 -0.54 13.06
C LEU A 40 -6.02 -0.74 12.19
N VAL A 41 -4.89 -0.12 12.55
CA VAL A 41 -3.61 -0.31 11.85
C VAL A 41 -3.14 -1.76 11.94
N SER A 42 -3.29 -2.41 13.10
CA SER A 42 -2.90 -3.81 13.27
C SER A 42 -3.78 -4.78 12.45
N ILE A 43 -5.08 -4.51 12.35
CA ILE A 43 -6.02 -5.26 11.52
C ILE A 43 -5.68 -5.04 10.05
N GLN A 44 -5.43 -3.79 9.64
CA GLN A 44 -5.03 -3.47 8.28
C GLN A 44 -3.74 -4.22 7.90
N LYS A 45 -2.73 -4.23 8.77
CA LYS A 45 -1.47 -4.96 8.52
C LYS A 45 -1.69 -6.47 8.40
N LYS A 46 -2.53 -7.05 9.26
CA LYS A 46 -2.89 -8.48 9.18
C LYS A 46 -3.66 -8.78 7.90
N LEU A 47 -4.60 -7.92 7.49
CA LEU A 47 -5.30 -8.05 6.22
C LEU A 47 -4.36 -7.92 5.02
N ASP A 48 -3.34 -7.04 5.07
CA ASP A 48 -2.31 -6.95 4.04
C ASP A 48 -1.40 -8.20 4.00
N GLU A 49 -1.15 -8.84 5.15
CA GLU A 49 -0.46 -10.13 5.24
C GLU A 49 -1.30 -11.29 4.71
N THR A 50 -2.59 -11.33 5.04
CA THR A 50 -3.54 -12.36 4.58
C THR A 50 -3.93 -12.19 3.11
N GLY A 51 -4.14 -10.95 2.65
CA GLY A 51 -4.46 -10.61 1.26
C GLY A 51 -3.32 -10.93 0.29
N ARG A 52 -2.07 -10.99 0.77
CA ARG A 52 -0.93 -11.55 0.03
C ARG A 52 -1.06 -13.06 -0.24
N HIS A 53 -2.01 -13.74 0.40
CA HIS A 53 -2.19 -15.21 0.40
C HIS A 53 -3.58 -15.71 -0.01
N LEU A 54 -4.54 -14.84 -0.35
CA LEU A 54 -5.86 -15.27 -0.80
C LEU A 54 -5.90 -15.39 -2.33
N GLU A 55 -5.16 -16.36 -2.83
CA GLU A 55 -5.52 -17.00 -4.08
C GLU A 55 -6.63 -18.00 -3.75
N PRO A 56 -7.78 -18.02 -4.46
CA PRO A 56 -8.72 -19.12 -4.32
C PRO A 56 -7.96 -20.43 -4.51
N ALA A 57 -8.16 -21.42 -3.63
CA ALA A 57 -7.45 -22.70 -3.71
C ALA A 57 -7.63 -23.43 -5.06
N GLU A 58 -8.64 -23.02 -5.84
CA GLU A 58 -9.00 -23.53 -7.16
C GLU A 58 -8.55 -22.62 -8.33
N SER A 59 -7.73 -21.59 -8.08
CA SER A 59 -7.23 -20.72 -9.14
C SER A 59 -6.38 -21.53 -10.13
N PRO A 60 -6.63 -21.45 -11.45
CA PRO A 60 -5.86 -22.19 -12.46
C PRO A 60 -4.41 -21.70 -12.58
N PHE A 61 -4.11 -20.53 -12.02
CA PHE A 61 -2.80 -19.90 -12.06
C PHE A 61 -2.42 -19.41 -10.66
N HIS A 62 -1.16 -19.59 -10.26
CA HIS A 62 -0.66 -19.10 -8.97
C HIS A 62 0.47 -18.08 -9.18
N LEU A 63 0.18 -16.80 -8.95
CA LEU A 63 1.17 -15.75 -9.13
C LEU A 63 2.20 -15.75 -8.00
N LYS A 64 3.41 -16.21 -8.32
CA LYS A 64 4.60 -16.10 -7.46
C LYS A 64 5.34 -14.79 -7.75
N GLN A 65 5.98 -14.24 -6.73
CA GLN A 65 6.88 -13.09 -6.89
C GLN A 65 8.15 -13.56 -7.61
N CYS A 66 8.53 -12.86 -8.69
CA CYS A 66 9.78 -13.10 -9.40
C CYS A 66 10.96 -12.54 -8.60
N ALA A 67 11.88 -13.40 -8.18
CA ALA A 67 13.07 -13.00 -7.45
C ALA A 67 14.12 -12.42 -8.39
N ASP A 68 14.27 -13.01 -9.58
CA ASP A 68 15.30 -12.68 -10.56
C ASP A 68 14.78 -12.66 -12.00
N GLN A 69 15.70 -12.52 -12.96
CA GLN A 69 15.38 -12.42 -14.38
C GLN A 69 14.88 -13.76 -14.96
N ILE A 70 15.25 -14.90 -14.39
CA ILE A 70 14.82 -16.23 -14.85
C ILE A 70 13.35 -16.43 -14.49
N ASP A 71 13.00 -16.20 -13.22
CA ASP A 71 11.62 -16.24 -12.75
C ASP A 71 10.71 -15.30 -13.57
N PHE A 72 11.23 -14.12 -13.92
CA PHE A 72 10.52 -13.15 -14.73
C PHE A 72 10.23 -13.67 -16.14
N MET A 73 11.21 -14.31 -16.79
CA MET A 73 11.04 -14.87 -18.13
C MET A 73 10.08 -16.07 -18.15
N GLU A 74 10.08 -16.89 -17.10
CA GLU A 74 9.11 -17.98 -16.94
C GLU A 74 7.68 -17.43 -16.82
N LEU A 75 7.49 -16.39 -16.01
CA LEU A 75 6.20 -15.73 -15.88
C LEU A 75 5.75 -15.11 -17.21
N GLU A 76 6.64 -14.41 -17.93
CA GLU A 76 6.34 -13.86 -19.26
C GLU A 76 5.93 -14.96 -20.26
N ALA A 77 6.56 -16.13 -20.20
CA ALA A 77 6.19 -17.27 -21.03
C ALA A 77 4.79 -17.81 -20.67
N GLN A 78 4.47 -17.91 -19.39
CA GLN A 78 3.15 -18.33 -18.92
C GLN A 78 2.04 -17.35 -19.29
N LEU A 79 2.33 -16.05 -19.28
CA LEU A 79 1.42 -14.98 -19.69
C LEU A 79 1.16 -14.93 -21.20
N LYS A 80 1.80 -15.77 -22.02
CA LYS A 80 1.41 -15.93 -23.43
C LYS A 80 0.05 -16.61 -23.58
N ASP A 81 -0.32 -17.45 -22.62
CA ASP A 81 -1.66 -18.02 -22.54
C ASP A 81 -2.67 -16.98 -21.99
N GLU A 82 -3.79 -16.85 -22.70
CA GLU A 82 -4.85 -15.91 -22.36
C GLU A 82 -5.55 -16.29 -21.05
N THR A 83 -5.69 -17.59 -20.76
CA THR A 83 -6.31 -18.06 -19.52
C THR A 83 -5.50 -17.62 -18.32
N ASN A 84 -4.18 -17.81 -18.38
CA ASN A 84 -3.24 -17.34 -17.37
C ASN A 84 -3.28 -15.81 -17.22
N ARG A 85 -3.29 -15.05 -18.33
CA ARG A 85 -3.39 -13.58 -18.25
C ARG A 85 -4.62 -13.13 -17.48
N ARG A 86 -5.80 -13.68 -17.80
CA ARG A 86 -7.05 -13.32 -17.11
C ARG A 86 -7.01 -13.67 -15.63
N ALA A 87 -6.46 -14.82 -15.27
CA ALA A 87 -6.29 -15.22 -13.88
C ALA A 87 -5.38 -14.24 -13.13
N VAL A 88 -4.23 -13.87 -13.71
CA VAL A 88 -3.32 -12.87 -13.11
C VAL A 88 -4.00 -11.51 -12.99
N ILE A 89 -4.70 -11.02 -14.02
CA ILE A 89 -5.43 -9.74 -13.94
C ILE A 89 -6.42 -9.76 -12.77
N ALA A 90 -7.22 -10.82 -12.63
CA ALA A 90 -8.18 -10.95 -11.54
C ALA A 90 -7.50 -10.97 -10.16
N GLN A 91 -6.35 -11.65 -10.04
CA GLN A 91 -5.55 -11.65 -8.81
C GLN A 91 -5.00 -10.26 -8.48
N LEU A 92 -4.46 -9.54 -9.48
CA LEU A 92 -3.92 -8.21 -9.29
C LEU A 92 -4.99 -7.16 -8.97
N GLN A 93 -6.22 -7.33 -9.48
CA GLN A 93 -7.35 -6.46 -9.12
C GLN A 93 -7.70 -6.53 -7.63
N ASN A 94 -7.49 -7.68 -7.00
CA ASN A 94 -7.72 -7.86 -5.57
C ASN A 94 -6.61 -7.20 -4.72
N ILE A 95 -5.50 -6.78 -5.32
CA ILE A 95 -4.44 -6.07 -4.61
C ILE A 95 -4.95 -4.66 -4.29
N GLY A 96 -5.05 -4.38 -3.00
CA GLY A 96 -5.54 -3.11 -2.46
C GLY A 96 -4.71 -1.89 -2.89
N GLY A 97 -5.20 -0.71 -2.54
CA GLY A 97 -4.59 0.57 -2.88
C GLY A 97 -5.59 1.68 -2.60
N ALA A 98 -5.21 2.67 -1.79
CA ALA A 98 -6.10 3.81 -1.51
C ALA A 98 -6.26 4.72 -2.74
N ASP A 99 -5.22 4.77 -3.57
CA ASP A 99 -5.15 5.53 -4.82
C ASP A 99 -4.42 4.70 -5.90
N PRO A 100 -4.49 5.10 -7.18
CA PRO A 100 -3.83 4.36 -8.27
C PRO A 100 -2.31 4.22 -8.07
N LYS A 101 -1.68 5.20 -7.41
CA LYS A 101 -0.24 5.21 -7.17
C LYS A 101 0.17 4.15 -6.15
N ASP A 102 -0.62 3.98 -5.10
CA ASP A 102 -0.48 2.94 -4.10
C ASP A 102 -0.77 1.55 -4.70
N ALA A 103 -1.81 1.44 -5.53
CA ALA A 103 -2.15 0.19 -6.24
C ALA A 103 -0.99 -0.29 -7.12
N VAL A 104 -0.46 0.56 -8.00
CA VAL A 104 0.70 0.23 -8.86
C VAL A 104 1.90 -0.24 -8.03
N ARG A 105 2.23 0.47 -6.94
CA ARG A 105 3.35 0.08 -6.07
C ARG A 105 3.15 -1.29 -5.44
N LYS A 106 1.95 -1.58 -4.93
CA LYS A 106 1.64 -2.85 -4.28
C LYS A 106 1.65 -3.99 -5.29
N ILE A 107 1.10 -3.78 -6.49
CA ILE A 107 1.16 -4.74 -7.59
C ILE A 107 2.61 -5.04 -7.98
N LEU A 108 3.45 -4.02 -8.21
CA LEU A 108 4.86 -4.21 -8.54
C LEU A 108 5.61 -5.01 -7.46
N LYS A 109 5.38 -4.69 -6.19
CA LYS A 109 5.97 -5.43 -5.07
C LYS A 109 5.46 -6.86 -4.92
N ARG A 110 4.24 -7.16 -5.40
CA ARG A 110 3.71 -8.53 -5.44
C ARG A 110 4.36 -9.34 -6.55
N MET A 111 4.57 -8.72 -7.71
CA MET A 111 5.07 -9.41 -8.90
C MET A 111 6.60 -9.57 -8.90
N MET A 112 7.36 -8.62 -8.35
CA MET A 112 8.81 -8.59 -8.50
C MET A 112 9.52 -8.24 -7.20
N SER A 113 10.73 -8.77 -7.03
CA SER A 113 11.65 -8.38 -5.97
C SER A 113 12.20 -6.97 -6.20
N ASN A 114 12.73 -6.35 -5.13
CA ASN A 114 13.41 -5.05 -5.24
C ASN A 114 14.65 -5.12 -6.13
N GLN A 115 15.38 -6.24 -6.10
CA GLN A 115 16.55 -6.46 -6.93
C GLN A 115 16.20 -6.52 -8.41
N LEU A 116 15.15 -7.28 -8.76
CA LEU A 116 14.63 -7.34 -10.12
C LEU A 116 14.13 -5.97 -10.58
N MET A 117 13.35 -5.24 -9.75
CA MET A 117 12.93 -3.89 -10.08
C MET A 117 14.11 -2.92 -10.33
N ALA A 118 15.25 -3.11 -9.63
CA ALA A 118 16.44 -2.30 -9.81
C ALA A 118 17.19 -2.59 -11.13
N SER A 119 17.07 -3.82 -11.67
CA SER A 119 17.66 -4.21 -12.96
C SER A 119 16.86 -3.73 -14.17
N MET A 120 15.62 -3.26 -13.97
CA MET A 120 14.75 -2.76 -15.03
C MET A 120 14.67 -1.22 -15.07
N ASN A 121 14.23 -0.71 -16.22
CA ASN A 121 13.61 0.61 -16.31
C ASN A 121 12.47 0.57 -17.32
N LEU A 122 11.73 1.67 -17.44
CA LEU A 122 10.52 1.66 -18.26
C LEU A 122 10.81 1.44 -19.76
N LYS A 123 11.95 1.92 -20.29
CA LYS A 123 12.28 1.93 -21.73
C LYS A 123 13.47 1.05 -22.16
N GLY A 124 14.16 0.40 -21.22
CA GLY A 124 15.34 -0.44 -21.46
C GLY A 124 16.66 0.29 -21.73
N LYS A 125 16.90 1.48 -21.17
CA LYS A 125 18.19 2.20 -21.34
C LYS A 125 19.31 1.72 -20.41
N ASP A 126 20.56 1.98 -20.75
CA ASP A 126 21.76 1.77 -19.92
C ASP A 126 21.92 0.32 -19.41
N SER A 127 21.82 -0.64 -20.34
CA SER A 127 21.96 -2.08 -20.06
C SER A 127 20.89 -2.66 -19.12
N LYS A 128 19.78 -1.95 -18.91
CA LYS A 128 18.62 -2.43 -18.16
C LYS A 128 17.53 -2.95 -19.09
N SER A 129 16.75 -3.91 -18.64
CA SER A 129 15.61 -4.42 -19.41
C SER A 129 14.45 -3.42 -19.44
N ALA A 130 13.74 -3.39 -20.56
CA ALA A 130 12.54 -2.59 -20.75
C ALA A 130 11.34 -3.27 -20.10
N PHE A 131 10.57 -2.53 -19.30
CA PHE A 131 9.36 -3.05 -18.67
C PHE A 131 8.09 -2.74 -19.47
N ASP A 132 8.03 -1.61 -20.20
CA ASP A 132 6.79 -1.20 -20.89
C ASP A 132 6.36 -2.11 -22.05
N SER A 133 7.27 -2.88 -22.61
CA SER A 133 7.02 -3.84 -23.69
C SER A 133 6.65 -5.24 -23.20
N THR A 134 6.58 -5.47 -21.89
CA THR A 134 6.34 -6.79 -21.29
C THR A 134 4.86 -7.10 -21.16
N LEU A 135 4.52 -8.40 -21.18
CA LEU A 135 3.15 -8.84 -20.95
C LEU A 135 2.70 -8.56 -19.51
N LEU A 136 3.62 -8.67 -18.56
CA LEU A 136 3.36 -8.35 -17.16
C LEU A 136 2.99 -6.88 -16.97
N PHE A 137 3.59 -5.96 -17.72
CA PHE A 137 3.18 -4.56 -17.71
C PHE A 137 1.79 -4.34 -18.31
N ALA A 138 1.45 -5.03 -19.39
CA ALA A 138 0.10 -4.98 -19.96
C ALA A 138 -0.96 -5.45 -18.95
N VAL A 139 -0.69 -6.57 -18.27
CA VAL A 139 -1.54 -7.12 -17.21
C VAL A 139 -1.66 -6.16 -16.01
N LEU A 140 -0.57 -5.52 -15.59
CA LEU A 140 -0.60 -4.47 -14.56
C LEU A 140 -1.49 -3.31 -14.96
N LYS A 141 -1.33 -2.78 -16.18
CA LYS A 141 -2.14 -1.65 -16.67
C LYS A 141 -3.62 -2.00 -16.63
N GLU A 142 -3.99 -3.15 -17.16
CA GLU A 142 -5.38 -3.59 -17.22
C GLU A 142 -5.99 -3.76 -15.83
N ALA A 143 -5.24 -4.36 -14.89
CA ALA A 143 -5.70 -4.53 -13.52
C ALA A 143 -5.98 -3.18 -12.82
N VAL A 144 -5.12 -2.18 -13.03
CA VAL A 144 -5.26 -0.85 -12.41
C VAL A 144 -6.41 -0.06 -13.04
N ILE A 145 -6.51 -0.03 -14.37
CA ILE A 145 -7.57 0.71 -15.10
C ILE A 145 -8.96 0.16 -14.79
N LYS A 146 -9.09 -1.17 -14.68
CA LYS A 146 -10.39 -1.78 -14.35
C LYS A 146 -10.89 -1.42 -12.95
N ARG A 147 -9.98 -1.06 -12.03
CA ARG A 147 -10.32 -0.77 -10.64
C ARG A 147 -10.39 0.73 -10.34
N HIS A 148 -9.58 1.52 -11.02
CA HIS A 148 -9.47 2.95 -10.82
C HIS A 148 -9.69 3.67 -12.14
N ASP A 149 -10.47 4.75 -12.13
CA ASP A 149 -10.62 5.64 -13.28
C ASP A 149 -9.34 6.48 -13.45
N VAL A 150 -8.37 5.94 -14.18
CA VAL A 150 -7.02 6.52 -14.33
C VAL A 150 -6.51 6.37 -15.76
N MET A 151 -5.76 7.37 -16.23
CA MET A 151 -5.16 7.33 -17.56
C MET A 151 -3.91 6.43 -17.61
N GLU A 152 -3.67 5.83 -18.77
CA GLU A 152 -2.47 5.01 -19.00
C GLU A 152 -1.17 5.78 -18.76
N THR A 153 -1.14 7.08 -19.07
CA THR A 153 0.00 7.96 -18.85
C THR A 153 0.37 8.07 -17.37
N ASP A 154 -0.63 8.10 -16.49
CA ASP A 154 -0.38 8.18 -15.04
C ASP A 154 0.20 6.87 -14.52
N ILE A 155 -0.31 5.72 -15.01
CA ILE A 155 0.22 4.40 -14.66
C ILE A 155 1.69 4.29 -15.12
N LEU A 156 2.02 4.76 -16.33
CA LEU A 156 3.40 4.81 -16.84
C LEU A 156 4.30 5.66 -15.94
N MET A 157 3.87 6.89 -15.60
CA MET A 157 4.65 7.79 -14.75
C MET A 157 4.91 7.20 -13.36
N VAL A 158 3.88 6.62 -12.74
CA VAL A 158 4.01 5.98 -11.44
C VAL A 158 4.94 4.78 -11.52
N THR A 159 4.77 3.92 -12.52
CA THR A 159 5.62 2.72 -12.72
C THR A 159 7.08 3.11 -12.91
N ALA A 160 7.36 4.12 -13.76
CA ALA A 160 8.70 4.66 -13.94
C ALA A 160 9.31 5.17 -12.63
N SER A 161 8.52 5.89 -11.82
CA SER A 161 8.96 6.37 -10.52
C SER A 161 9.25 5.21 -9.55
N CYS A 162 8.48 4.12 -9.59
CA CYS A 162 8.70 2.96 -8.73
C CYS A 162 9.99 2.23 -9.09
N LEU A 163 10.22 1.96 -10.38
CA LEU A 163 11.44 1.31 -10.86
C LEU A 163 12.69 2.18 -10.61
N LYS A 164 12.57 3.51 -10.78
CA LYS A 164 13.66 4.46 -10.50
C LYS A 164 14.06 4.46 -9.03
N ASN A 165 13.10 4.31 -8.12
CA ASN A 165 13.31 4.41 -6.67
C ASN A 165 13.33 3.05 -5.97
N ALA A 166 13.62 1.96 -6.69
CA ALA A 166 13.74 0.63 -6.10
C ALA A 166 14.84 0.64 -5.02
N PRO A 167 14.60 0.08 -3.81
CA PRO A 167 15.52 0.19 -2.68
C PRO A 167 16.95 -0.33 -2.95
N ASP A 168 17.09 -1.38 -3.74
CA ASP A 168 18.39 -2.04 -4.01
C ASP A 168 19.14 -1.44 -5.22
N ARG A 169 18.76 -0.23 -5.65
CA ARG A 169 19.33 0.40 -6.84
C ARG A 169 20.64 1.12 -6.49
N SER A 170 21.75 0.70 -7.11
CA SER A 170 23.05 1.36 -6.96
C SER A 170 22.98 2.82 -7.45
N GLY A 171 23.27 3.77 -6.54
CA GLY A 171 23.35 5.20 -6.81
C GLY A 171 22.14 6.06 -6.39
N GLY A 172 21.09 5.50 -5.78
CA GLY A 172 19.87 6.25 -5.45
C GLY A 172 19.56 6.35 -3.97
N GLY A 173 20.16 7.33 -3.27
CA GLY A 173 19.77 7.92 -1.98
C GLY A 173 18.71 7.20 -1.15
N GLY A 174 19.00 5.96 -0.73
CA GLY A 174 18.13 5.21 0.14
C GLY A 174 17.82 6.03 1.38
N ARG A 175 16.56 6.45 1.56
CA ARG A 175 16.08 6.88 2.86
C ARG A 175 16.10 5.65 3.76
N HIS A 176 17.25 5.40 4.38
CA HIS A 176 17.31 4.63 5.60
C HIS A 176 16.37 5.32 6.59
N LYS A 177 15.36 4.58 7.03
CA LYS A 177 14.46 4.99 8.10
C LYS A 177 14.91 4.32 9.38
#